data_AF-A0A7T1MCM3-F1
#
_entry.id   AF-A0A7T1MCM3-F1
#
_cell.length_a   1.000
_cell.length_b   1.000
_cell.length_c   1.000
_cell.angle_alpha   90.00
_cell.angle_beta   90.00
_cell.angle_gamma   90.00
#
_symmetry.space_group_name_H-M   'P 1'
#
loop_
_entity.id
_entity.type
_entity.pdbx_description
1 polymer ?
#
loop_
_entity_poly.entity_id
_entity_poly.type
_entity_poly.pdbx_seq_one_letter_code
_entity_poly.pdbx_strand_id
1 'polypeptide(L)'
;MAALGSSLSLQQICRAADGLLHLADDPSQGSAARQVPVVDVQAVQERALNLLDWQELEDGDDRSDNQKLIDNATDPDTVLVRDPSATPELQEIGILELLQRYPCRGNDARWSPDDAIAFLETKARWLDAALETWEADGEAMADDSDVSEAKAVVLVVPEKPGQALLSEVLDVLIPVEE
;
A
#
# COMPACT_ATOMS: atom_id res chain seq x y z
N MET A 1 -12.30 -33.27 -13.20
CA MET A 1 -11.67 -33.25 -11.87
C MET A 1 -10.56 -32.23 -11.89
N ALA A 2 -10.84 -31.00 -11.44
CA ALA A 2 -9.84 -29.96 -11.29
C ALA A 2 -9.58 -29.82 -9.79
N ALA A 3 -8.34 -30.07 -9.36
CA ALA A 3 -7.92 -29.76 -8.00
C ALA A 3 -7.90 -28.23 -7.87
N LEU A 4 -8.91 -27.68 -7.20
CA LEU A 4 -8.83 -26.35 -6.61
C LEU A 4 -7.68 -26.43 -5.61
N GLY A 5 -6.52 -25.88 -5.97
CA GLY A 5 -5.37 -25.79 -5.09
C GLY A 5 -5.77 -24.98 -3.87
N SER A 6 -5.84 -25.63 -2.71
CA SER A 6 -6.12 -24.98 -1.44
C SER A 6 -5.05 -23.93 -1.18
N SER A 7 -5.37 -22.65 -1.38
CA SER A 7 -4.54 -21.54 -0.94
C SER A 7 -4.52 -21.53 0.59
N LEU A 8 -3.33 -21.62 1.19
CA LEU A 8 -3.16 -21.50 2.63
C LEU A 8 -3.41 -20.04 3.06
N SER A 9 -4.05 -19.84 4.22
CA SER A 9 -4.17 -18.49 4.81
C SER A 9 -2.83 -18.00 5.35
N LEU A 10 -2.64 -16.69 5.49
CA LEU A 10 -1.41 -16.10 6.06
C LEU A 10 -1.08 -16.68 7.44
N GLN A 11 -2.08 -16.88 8.30
CA GLN A 11 -1.91 -17.53 9.60
C GLN A 11 -1.42 -18.98 9.48
N GLN A 12 -1.88 -19.73 8.47
CA GLN A 12 -1.42 -21.08 8.20
C GLN A 12 0.03 -21.10 7.67
N ILE A 13 0.39 -20.11 6.85
CA ILE A 13 1.76 -19.92 6.34
C ILE A 13 2.71 -19.59 7.50
N CYS A 14 2.36 -18.65 8.38
CA CYS A 14 3.18 -18.31 9.56
C CYS A 14 3.37 -19.52 10.47
N ARG A 15 2.31 -20.28 10.77
CA ARG A 15 2.40 -21.51 11.59
C ARG A 15 3.27 -22.59 10.95
N ALA A 16 3.18 -22.76 9.63
CA ALA A 16 4.01 -23.71 8.90
C ALA A 16 5.49 -23.30 8.90
N ALA A 17 5.77 -22.01 8.67
CA ALA A 17 7.13 -21.47 8.71
C ALA A 17 7.74 -21.60 10.11
N ASP A 18 7.00 -21.27 11.16
CA ASP A 18 7.45 -21.41 12.55
C ASP A 18 7.78 -22.87 12.92
N GLY A 19 6.93 -23.80 12.47
CA GLY A 19 7.18 -25.24 12.64
C GLY A 19 8.44 -25.73 11.92
N LEU A 20 8.75 -25.20 10.73
CA LEU A 20 9.97 -25.53 9.97
C LEU A 20 11.23 -24.94 10.62
N LEU A 21 11.13 -23.75 11.21
CA LEU A 21 12.25 -23.13 11.94
C LEU A 21 12.53 -23.88 13.25
N HIS A 22 11.50 -24.24 14.00
CA HIS A 22 11.64 -25.12 15.17
C HIS A 22 12.27 -26.48 14.83
N LEU A 23 11.92 -27.04 13.67
CA LEU A 23 12.51 -28.28 13.15
C LEU A 23 14.00 -28.12 12.83
N ALA A 24 14.41 -26.96 12.33
CA ALA A 24 15.80 -26.64 12.03
C ALA A 24 16.65 -26.39 13.29
N ASP A 25 16.04 -25.83 14.33
CA ASP A 25 16.69 -25.52 15.62
C ASP A 25 16.82 -26.73 16.56
N ASP A 26 16.10 -27.82 16.30
CA ASP A 26 16.18 -29.05 17.10
C ASP A 26 17.36 -29.94 16.67
N PRO A 27 18.44 -30.04 17.47
CA PRO A 27 19.63 -30.79 17.12
C PRO A 27 19.40 -32.32 17.10
N SER A 28 18.27 -32.79 17.61
CA SER A 28 17.92 -34.22 17.63
C SER A 28 17.37 -34.75 16.30
N GLN A 29 17.00 -33.87 15.37
CA GLN A 29 16.22 -34.23 14.18
C GLN A 29 17.03 -34.66 12.93
N GLY A 30 18.35 -34.78 13.06
CA GLY A 30 19.18 -35.42 12.04
C GLY A 30 19.09 -34.79 10.64
N SER A 31 19.09 -35.62 9.59
CA SER A 31 19.24 -35.17 8.18
C SER A 31 18.11 -34.29 7.65
N ALA A 32 16.93 -34.28 8.28
CA ALA A 32 15.77 -33.48 7.85
C ALA A 32 15.93 -31.99 8.22
N ALA A 33 16.44 -31.68 9.42
CA ALA A 33 16.73 -30.32 9.86
C ALA A 33 17.77 -29.62 8.96
N ARG A 34 18.76 -30.37 8.45
CA ARG A 34 19.79 -29.86 7.52
C ARG A 34 19.27 -29.46 6.13
N GLN A 35 18.05 -29.85 5.78
CA GLN A 35 17.45 -29.55 4.47
C GLN A 35 16.54 -28.32 4.50
N VAL A 36 16.24 -27.77 5.69
CA VAL A 36 15.42 -26.57 5.81
C VAL A 36 16.24 -25.36 5.36
N PRO A 37 15.80 -24.60 4.33
CA PRO A 37 16.47 -23.37 3.92
C PRO A 37 16.07 -22.25 4.88
N VAL A 38 16.71 -22.21 6.06
CA VAL A 38 16.34 -21.32 7.18
C VAL A 38 16.17 -19.87 6.75
N VAL A 39 17.08 -19.34 5.93
CA VAL A 39 17.03 -17.95 5.45
C VAL A 39 15.78 -17.68 4.61
N ASP A 40 15.42 -18.59 3.70
CA ASP A 40 14.25 -18.43 2.84
C ASP A 40 12.95 -18.57 3.65
N VAL A 41 12.92 -19.50 4.60
CA VAL A 41 11.75 -19.70 5.49
C VAL A 41 11.55 -18.49 6.40
N GLN A 42 12.63 -17.90 6.93
CA GLN A 42 12.56 -16.65 7.72
C GLN A 42 12.04 -15.49 6.87
N ALA A 43 12.52 -15.32 5.65
CA ALA A 43 12.03 -14.27 4.75
C ALA A 43 10.54 -14.43 4.41
N VAL A 44 10.07 -15.67 4.21
CA VAL A 44 8.65 -15.95 4.00
C VAL A 44 7.83 -15.68 5.26
N GLN A 45 8.34 -16.05 6.44
CA GLN A 45 7.68 -15.79 7.72
C GLN A 45 7.56 -14.29 8.00
N GLU A 46 8.63 -13.54 7.83
CA GLU A 46 8.67 -12.08 8.02
C GLU A 46 7.70 -11.39 7.06
N ARG A 47 7.69 -11.79 5.78
CA ARG A 47 6.74 -11.25 4.81
C ARG A 47 5.30 -11.58 5.17
N ALA A 48 5.01 -12.80 5.63
CA ALA A 48 3.66 -13.20 6.02
C ALA A 48 3.20 -12.53 7.33
N LEU A 49 4.10 -12.30 8.28
CA LEU A 49 3.82 -11.57 9.52
C LEU A 49 3.57 -10.09 9.24
N ASN A 50 4.38 -9.45 8.39
CA ASN A 50 4.12 -8.09 7.95
C ASN A 50 2.73 -8.00 7.32
N LEU A 51 2.39 -8.89 6.38
CA LEU A 51 1.06 -8.91 5.76
C LEU A 51 -0.09 -9.13 6.77
N LEU A 52 0.13 -9.88 7.86
CA LEU A 52 -0.87 -10.03 8.93
C LEU A 52 -1.02 -8.76 9.77
N ASP A 53 0.08 -8.14 10.15
CA ASP A 53 0.10 -6.88 10.90
C ASP A 53 -0.62 -5.77 10.10
N TRP A 54 -0.35 -5.74 8.81
CA TRP A 54 -1.03 -4.87 7.85
C TRP A 54 -2.54 -5.17 7.72
N GLN A 55 -2.94 -6.44 7.72
CA GLN A 55 -4.35 -6.82 7.69
C GLN A 55 -5.09 -6.38 8.97
N GLU A 56 -4.44 -6.45 10.13
CA GLU A 56 -5.00 -5.99 11.40
C GLU A 56 -5.15 -4.45 11.45
N LEU A 57 -4.30 -3.69 10.75
CA LEU A 57 -4.43 -2.24 10.61
C LEU A 57 -5.57 -1.85 9.65
N GLU A 58 -5.79 -2.61 8.58
CA GLU A 58 -6.90 -2.40 7.62
C GLU A 58 -8.28 -2.73 8.20
N ASP A 59 -8.38 -3.77 9.04
CA ASP A 59 -9.63 -4.17 9.69
C ASP A 59 -10.14 -3.12 10.73
N GLY A 60 -9.33 -2.08 11.02
CA GLY A 60 -9.63 -1.02 11.99
C GLY A 60 -9.80 0.40 11.40
N ASP A 61 -9.59 0.62 10.10
CA ASP A 61 -9.70 1.95 9.49
C ASP A 61 -11.17 2.31 9.21
N ASP A 62 -11.82 2.95 10.18
CA ASP A 62 -13.20 3.41 10.13
C ASP A 62 -13.38 4.78 9.46
N ARG A 63 -12.29 5.39 8.96
CA ARG A 63 -12.33 6.67 8.25
C ARG A 63 -13.07 6.54 6.92
N SER A 64 -13.89 7.53 6.62
CA SER A 64 -14.61 7.60 5.35
C SER A 64 -13.66 7.79 4.17
N ASP A 65 -14.01 7.28 2.98
CA ASP A 65 -13.24 7.49 1.74
C ASP A 65 -12.92 8.97 1.47
N ASN A 66 -13.83 9.89 1.85
CA ASN A 66 -13.59 11.33 1.74
C ASN A 66 -12.42 11.82 2.60
N GLN A 67 -12.28 11.29 3.83
CA GLN A 67 -11.16 11.66 4.69
C GLN A 67 -9.84 11.17 4.09
N LYS A 68 -9.82 9.95 3.55
CA LYS A 68 -8.64 9.38 2.88
C LYS A 68 -8.22 10.21 1.65
N LEU A 69 -9.20 10.71 0.90
CA LEU A 69 -8.98 11.64 -0.23
C LEU A 69 -8.37 12.97 0.24
N ILE A 70 -8.83 13.52 1.36
CA ILE A 70 -8.26 14.74 1.96
C ILE A 70 -6.82 14.47 2.43
N ASP A 71 -6.58 13.39 3.15
CA ASP A 71 -5.26 13.03 3.67
C ASP A 71 -4.26 12.86 2.50
N ASN A 72 -4.66 12.22 1.41
CA ASN A 72 -3.84 12.09 0.20
C ASN A 72 -3.53 13.41 -0.51
N ALA A 73 -4.48 14.34 -0.51
CA ALA A 73 -4.33 15.66 -1.13
C ALA A 73 -3.42 16.60 -0.33
N THR A 74 -3.19 16.30 0.96
CA THR A 74 -2.52 17.21 1.90
C THR A 74 -1.23 16.67 2.50
N ASP A 75 -1.12 15.35 2.66
CA ASP A 75 0.05 14.70 3.24
C ASP A 75 0.99 14.14 2.15
N PRO A 76 2.26 14.59 2.10
CA PRO A 76 3.25 14.08 1.15
C PRO A 76 3.54 12.58 1.28
N ASP A 77 3.37 11.98 2.45
CA ASP A 77 3.71 10.58 2.71
C ASP A 77 2.53 9.63 2.47
N THR A 78 1.30 10.16 2.46
CA THR A 78 0.06 9.38 2.31
C THR A 78 -0.28 9.08 0.85
N VAL A 79 -0.39 7.80 0.49
CA VAL A 79 -0.74 7.35 -0.85
C VAL A 79 -2.06 6.59 -0.84
N LEU A 80 -2.95 6.90 -1.79
CA LEU A 80 -4.14 6.09 -2.05
C LEU A 80 -3.89 5.06 -3.13
N VAL A 81 -4.28 3.84 -2.82
CA VAL A 81 -4.22 2.71 -3.73
C VAL A 81 -5.61 2.09 -3.86
N ARG A 82 -6.08 1.99 -5.09
CA ARG A 82 -7.24 1.21 -5.48
C ARG A 82 -6.78 -0.14 -5.99
N ASP A 83 -6.96 -1.16 -5.17
CA ASP A 83 -6.62 -2.54 -5.51
C ASP A 83 -7.87 -3.43 -5.47
N PRO A 84 -8.38 -3.90 -6.63
CA PRO A 84 -9.57 -4.75 -6.69
C PRO A 84 -9.37 -6.14 -6.06
N SER A 85 -8.13 -6.52 -5.75
CA SER A 85 -7.81 -7.77 -5.07
C SER A 85 -7.71 -7.63 -3.54
N ALA A 86 -7.76 -6.41 -3.01
CA ALA A 86 -7.71 -6.11 -1.59
C ALA A 86 -9.12 -5.86 -1.01
N THR A 87 -9.22 -5.83 0.31
CA THR A 87 -10.46 -5.51 1.02
C THR A 87 -10.11 -4.74 2.30
N PRO A 88 -10.45 -3.44 2.40
CA PRO A 88 -11.19 -2.63 1.44
C PRO A 88 -10.43 -2.39 0.11
N GLU A 89 -11.17 -2.13 -0.97
CA GLU A 89 -10.57 -1.89 -2.30
C GLU A 89 -9.69 -0.64 -2.31
N LEU A 90 -10.18 0.45 -1.70
CA LEU A 90 -9.46 1.70 -1.54
C LEU A 90 -8.72 1.69 -0.20
N GLN A 91 -7.40 1.75 -0.27
CA GLN A 91 -6.50 1.74 0.87
C GLN A 91 -5.69 3.03 0.92
N GLU A 92 -5.47 3.51 2.14
CA GLU A 92 -4.51 4.56 2.45
C GLU A 92 -3.27 3.90 3.03
N ILE A 93 -2.12 4.11 2.39
CA ILE A 93 -0.85 3.50 2.78
C ILE A 93 0.28 4.52 2.73
N GLY A 94 1.37 4.24 3.43
CA GLY A 94 2.59 5.05 3.31
C GLY A 94 3.31 4.85 1.98
N ILE A 95 4.05 5.85 1.50
CA ILE A 95 4.87 5.73 0.28
C ILE A 95 5.90 4.59 0.33
N LEU A 96 6.47 4.30 1.50
CA LEU A 96 7.40 3.18 1.66
C LEU A 96 6.69 1.83 1.60
N GLU A 97 5.47 1.78 2.15
CA GLU A 97 4.62 0.59 2.13
C GLU A 97 4.13 0.26 0.73
N LEU A 98 3.81 1.29 -0.07
CA LEU A 98 3.49 1.15 -1.50
C LEU A 98 4.57 0.36 -2.23
N LEU A 99 5.84 0.73 -2.04
CA LEU A 99 6.97 0.08 -2.72
C LEU A 99 7.21 -1.37 -2.25
N GLN A 100 6.78 -1.71 -1.04
CA GLN A 100 6.86 -3.07 -0.50
C GLN A 100 5.72 -3.96 -0.99
N ARG A 101 4.49 -3.46 -0.95
CA ARG A 101 3.27 -4.19 -1.37
C ARG A 101 3.20 -4.32 -2.89
N TYR A 102 3.59 -3.28 -3.61
CA TYR A 102 3.56 -3.18 -5.06
C TYR A 102 4.98 -2.93 -5.59
N PRO A 103 5.84 -3.95 -5.63
CA PRO A 103 7.22 -3.78 -6.08
C PRO A 103 7.28 -3.42 -7.57
N CYS A 104 8.16 -2.49 -7.93
CA CYS A 104 8.42 -2.06 -9.31
C CYS A 104 9.69 -2.69 -9.92
N ARG A 105 10.37 -3.58 -9.18
CA ARG A 105 11.59 -4.29 -9.61
C ARG A 105 11.58 -5.75 -9.15
N GLY A 106 12.35 -6.58 -9.84
CA GLY A 106 12.49 -8.01 -9.52
C GLY A 106 11.46 -8.88 -10.23
N ASN A 107 11.47 -10.18 -9.92
CA ASN A 107 10.59 -11.16 -10.56
C ASN A 107 9.10 -10.97 -10.22
N ASP A 108 8.82 -10.31 -9.09
CA ASP A 108 7.47 -10.01 -8.62
C ASP A 108 6.99 -8.61 -9.05
N ALA A 109 7.74 -7.93 -9.94
CA ALA A 109 7.42 -6.57 -10.34
C ALA A 109 6.00 -6.48 -10.95
N ARG A 110 5.18 -5.59 -10.39
CA ARG A 110 3.80 -5.35 -10.85
C ARG A 110 3.72 -4.37 -12.03
N TRP A 111 4.72 -3.51 -12.13
CA TRP A 111 4.81 -2.28 -12.92
C TRP A 111 6.28 -1.85 -13.04
N SER A 112 6.58 -0.92 -13.94
CA SER A 112 7.95 -0.46 -14.14
C SER A 112 8.37 0.61 -13.13
N PRO A 113 9.68 0.80 -12.88
CA PRO A 113 10.16 1.92 -12.09
C PRO A 113 9.77 3.28 -12.68
N ASP A 114 9.69 3.39 -14.00
CA ASP A 114 9.30 4.63 -14.69
C ASP A 114 7.82 4.97 -14.40
N ASP A 115 6.94 3.97 -14.36
CA ASP A 115 5.54 4.15 -13.98
C ASP A 115 5.40 4.63 -12.54
N ALA A 116 6.17 4.04 -11.62
CA ALA A 116 6.18 4.46 -10.21
C ALA A 116 6.67 5.91 -10.05
N ILE A 117 7.72 6.30 -10.79
CA ILE A 117 8.21 7.69 -10.81
C ILE A 117 7.12 8.62 -11.36
N ALA A 118 6.50 8.29 -12.50
CA ALA A 118 5.47 9.13 -13.11
C ALA A 118 4.26 9.35 -12.18
N PHE A 119 3.88 8.33 -11.42
CA PHE A 119 2.85 8.46 -10.37
C PHE A 119 3.28 9.43 -9.26
N LEU A 120 4.48 9.24 -8.70
CA LEU A 120 4.98 10.09 -7.62
C LEU A 120 5.17 11.54 -8.06
N GLU A 121 5.64 11.78 -9.29
CA GLU A 121 5.73 13.11 -9.88
C GLU A 121 4.35 13.75 -10.08
N THR A 122 3.34 12.96 -10.45
CA THR A 122 1.97 13.46 -10.57
C THR A 122 1.41 13.84 -9.21
N LYS A 123 1.64 13.02 -8.17
CA LYS A 123 1.27 13.36 -6.79
C LYS A 123 1.96 14.64 -6.32
N ALA A 124 3.29 14.71 -6.46
CA ALA A 124 4.07 15.88 -6.04
C ALA A 124 3.57 17.17 -6.70
N ARG A 125 3.30 17.13 -8.01
CA ARG A 125 2.75 18.29 -8.75
C ARG A 125 1.45 18.81 -8.15
N TRP A 126 0.54 17.91 -7.80
CA TRP A 126 -0.77 18.31 -7.27
C TRP A 126 -0.69 18.76 -5.81
N LEU A 127 0.23 18.19 -5.02
CA LEU A 127 0.53 18.66 -3.67
C LEU A 127 1.14 20.07 -3.71
N ASP A 128 2.12 20.32 -4.58
CA ASP A 128 2.72 21.64 -4.76
C ASP A 128 1.65 22.68 -5.16
N ALA A 129 0.76 22.33 -6.09
CA ALA A 129 -0.34 23.21 -6.50
C ALA A 129 -1.33 23.50 -5.36
N ALA A 130 -1.61 22.53 -4.49
CA ALA A 130 -2.46 22.72 -3.32
C ALA A 130 -1.78 23.67 -2.30
N LEU A 131 -0.49 23.48 -2.04
CA LEU A 131 0.29 24.35 -1.15
C LEU A 131 0.38 25.79 -1.68
N GLU A 132 0.63 25.99 -2.97
CA GLU A 132 0.63 27.32 -3.60
C GLU A 132 -0.74 28.02 -3.49
N THR A 133 -1.82 27.25 -3.63
CA THR A 133 -3.19 27.77 -3.48
C THR A 133 -3.45 28.20 -2.04
N TRP A 134 -3.02 27.39 -1.07
CA TRP A 134 -3.17 27.73 0.36
C TRP A 134 -2.33 28.93 0.79
N GLU A 135 -1.12 29.08 0.26
CA GLU A 135 -0.29 30.27 0.50
C GLU A 135 -0.98 31.53 -0.07
N ALA A 136 -1.55 31.43 -1.27
CA ALA A 136 -2.27 32.53 -1.90
C ALA A 136 -3.56 32.89 -1.16
N ASP A 137 -4.35 31.90 -0.72
CA ASP A 137 -5.60 32.08 0.02
C ASP A 137 -5.32 32.62 1.44
N GLY A 138 -4.24 32.19 2.08
CA GLY A 138 -3.79 32.70 3.38
C GLY A 138 -3.33 34.17 3.32
N GLU A 139 -2.78 34.61 2.18
CA GLU A 139 -2.48 36.02 1.92
C GLU A 139 -3.73 36.83 1.53
N ALA A 140 -4.71 36.18 0.89
CA ALA A 140 -6.00 36.74 0.49
C ALA A 140 -7.10 36.47 1.53
N MET A 141 -6.91 36.95 2.77
CA MET A 141 -7.91 36.93 3.84
C MET A 141 -9.17 37.77 3.52
N ALA A 142 -9.96 37.38 2.51
CA ALA A 142 -11.20 38.06 2.11
C ALA A 142 -12.15 37.26 1.19
N ASP A 143 -12.05 35.93 1.07
CA ASP A 143 -13.09 35.16 0.35
C ASP A 143 -13.86 34.22 1.28
N ASP A 144 -15.20 34.30 1.20
CA ASP A 144 -16.23 33.66 2.04
C ASP A 144 -16.34 32.13 1.80
N SER A 145 -15.26 31.45 1.39
CA SER A 145 -15.27 30.03 1.08
C SER A 145 -14.73 29.20 2.24
N ASP A 146 -15.62 28.48 2.94
CA ASP A 146 -15.27 27.54 4.04
C ASP A 146 -14.51 26.28 3.55
N VAL A 147 -14.18 26.21 2.25
CA VAL A 147 -13.57 25.05 1.60
C VAL A 147 -12.54 25.48 0.55
N SER A 148 -11.44 24.74 0.50
CA SER A 148 -10.36 24.86 -0.49
C SER A 148 -10.42 23.68 -1.48
N GLU A 149 -10.21 23.95 -2.76
CA GLU A 149 -10.18 22.91 -3.81
C GLU A 149 -8.77 22.30 -3.92
N ALA A 150 -8.69 20.98 -3.89
CA ALA A 150 -7.46 20.23 -4.09
C ALA A 150 -7.67 19.01 -4.98
N LYS A 151 -6.58 18.30 -5.29
CA LYS A 151 -6.64 17.03 -6.02
C LYS A 151 -6.06 15.90 -5.20
N ALA A 152 -6.79 14.78 -5.13
CA ALA A 152 -6.24 13.51 -4.72
C ALA A 152 -5.72 12.75 -5.95
N VAL A 153 -4.61 12.04 -5.79
CA VAL A 153 -4.00 11.20 -6.82
C VAL A 153 -4.03 9.76 -6.34
N VAL A 154 -4.93 8.97 -6.94
CA VAL A 154 -5.15 7.58 -6.61
C VAL A 154 -4.38 6.68 -7.58
N LEU A 155 -3.59 5.77 -7.02
CA LEU A 155 -2.97 4.71 -7.77
C LEU A 155 -3.97 3.61 -8.08
N VAL A 156 -4.15 3.26 -9.35
CA VAL A 156 -5.00 2.14 -9.72
C VAL A 156 -4.14 0.93 -10.06
N VAL A 157 -4.25 -0.11 -9.23
CA VAL A 157 -3.51 -1.35 -9.44
C VAL A 157 -4.21 -2.15 -10.54
N PRO A 158 -3.51 -2.49 -11.64
CA PRO A 158 -4.12 -3.28 -12.70
C PRO A 158 -4.38 -4.71 -12.22
N GLU A 159 -5.55 -5.25 -12.60
CA GLU A 159 -5.93 -6.64 -12.29
C GLU A 159 -4.94 -7.67 -12.87
N LYS A 160 -4.20 -7.30 -13.94
CA LYS A 160 -3.26 -8.19 -14.63
C LYS A 160 -1.83 -7.65 -14.58
N PRO A 161 -0.85 -8.48 -14.19
CA PRO A 161 0.57 -8.10 -14.24
C PRO A 161 1.00 -7.68 -15.64
N GLY A 162 1.82 -6.63 -15.73
CA GLY A 162 2.38 -6.12 -16.99
C GLY A 162 1.47 -5.19 -17.77
N GLN A 163 0.31 -4.80 -17.22
CA GLN A 163 -0.43 -3.64 -17.71
C GLN A 163 0.22 -2.35 -17.22
N ALA A 164 0.03 -1.28 -17.99
CA ALA A 164 0.47 0.05 -17.59
C ALA A 164 -0.22 0.45 -16.29
N LEU A 165 0.54 1.10 -15.43
CA LEU A 165 -0.02 1.73 -14.26
C LEU A 165 -0.99 2.85 -14.67
N LEU A 166 -2.10 2.98 -13.94
CA LEU A 166 -3.02 4.08 -14.09
C LEU A 166 -3.03 4.93 -12.82
N SER A 167 -3.18 6.23 -13.01
CA SER A 167 -3.38 7.20 -11.93
C SER A 167 -4.69 7.94 -12.19
N GLU A 168 -5.58 7.92 -11.21
CA GLU A 168 -6.82 8.70 -11.21
C GLU A 168 -6.58 9.99 -10.42
N VAL A 169 -7.00 11.12 -10.98
CA VAL A 169 -6.95 12.41 -10.30
C VAL A 169 -8.39 12.80 -9.98
N LEU A 170 -8.67 13.00 -8.70
CA LEU A 170 -10.01 13.28 -8.19
C LEU A 170 -10.06 14.66 -7.56
N ASP A 171 -11.16 15.38 -7.77
CA ASP A 171 -11.43 16.67 -7.14
C ASP A 171 -11.82 16.43 -5.67
N VAL A 172 -11.17 17.16 -4.76
CA VAL A 172 -11.41 17.07 -3.31
C VAL A 172 -11.65 18.46 -2.76
N LEU A 173 -12.68 18.58 -1.91
CA LEU A 173 -12.94 19.79 -1.15
C LEU A 173 -12.38 19.59 0.25
N ILE A 174 -11.43 20.43 0.63
CA ILE A 174 -10.77 20.42 1.93
C ILE A 174 -11.43 21.49 2.80
N PRO A 175 -12.02 21.13 3.96
CA PRO A 175 -12.55 22.12 4.90
C PRO A 175 -11.40 23.00 5.39
N VAL A 176 -11.59 24.32 5.36
CA VAL A 176 -10.65 25.26 5.99
C VAL A 176 -11.02 25.32 7.48
N GLU A 177 -10.17 24.80 8.36
CA GLU A 177 -10.39 24.96 9.80
C GLU A 177 -10.14 26.42 10.22
N GLU A 178 -11.12 27.05 10.91
CA GLU A 178 -11.03 28.40 11.51
C GLU A 178 -9.95 28.52 12.59
#